data_AF-A0A0A7G0J5-F1
#
_entry.id   AF-A0A0A7G0J5-F1
#
_cell.length_a   1.000
_cell.length_b   1.000
_cell.length_c   1.000
_cell.angle_alpha   90.00
_cell.angle_beta   90.00
_cell.angle_gamma   90.00
#
_symmetry.space_group_name_H-M   'P 1'
#
loop_
_entity.id
_entity.type
_entity.pdbx_description
1 polymer ?
#
loop_
_entity_poly.entity_id
_entity_poly.type
_entity_poly.pdbx_seq_one_letter_code
_entity_poly.pdbx_strand_id
1 'polypeptide(L)'
;MIRTILNGRTVRCNNLKVNEKEDKTTKSITFTIATDRKFQRTTVDENGETKKVKQSDFLLCVAYGKTAETIEKYCNIYDEFGRFISRPLYIEGTLETFTIDKPVEVSDIITVNGVRTRVTLTTSIKQYGCKLVVDNINFLSANPTNIASSSSTAIVEEVTEEEIDEEFDEGNVPY
;
A
#
# COMPACT_ATOMS: atom_id res chain seq x y z
N MET A 1 25.33 -5.19 10.60
CA MET A 1 24.32 -5.06 9.53
C MET A 1 24.18 -6.40 8.83
N ILE A 2 22.95 -6.82 8.55
CA ILE A 2 22.67 -8.09 7.86
C ILE A 2 22.14 -7.78 6.46
N ARG A 3 22.93 -8.09 5.42
CA ARG A 3 22.48 -8.02 4.03
C ARG A 3 21.41 -9.09 3.81
N THR A 4 20.30 -8.66 3.22
CA THR A 4 19.09 -9.46 3.09
C THR A 4 18.58 -9.38 1.66
N ILE A 5 18.25 -10.53 1.11
CA ILE A 5 17.72 -10.69 -0.24
C ILE A 5 16.43 -11.48 -0.15
N LEU A 6 15.34 -10.96 -0.71
CA LEU A 6 14.01 -11.53 -0.57
C LEU A 6 13.24 -11.45 -1.89
N ASN A 7 12.45 -12.49 -2.14
CA ASN A 7 11.35 -12.45 -3.10
C ASN A 7 10.06 -12.20 -2.33
N GLY A 8 9.30 -11.20 -2.75
CA GLY A 8 8.04 -10.87 -2.13
C GLY A 8 7.08 -10.20 -3.08
N ARG A 9 5.91 -9.86 -2.56
CA ARG A 9 4.93 -9.03 -3.26
C ARG A 9 4.56 -7.83 -2.42
N THR A 10 4.38 -6.67 -3.04
CA THR A 10 3.90 -5.48 -2.31
C THR A 10 2.49 -5.73 -1.80
N VAL A 11 2.24 -5.34 -0.55
CA VAL A 11 0.91 -5.46 0.09
C VAL A 11 0.34 -4.09 0.40
N ARG A 12 1.23 -3.12 0.65
CA ARG A 12 0.89 -1.75 0.96
C ARG A 12 2.05 -0.86 0.57
N CYS A 13 1.75 0.30 0.00
CA CYS A 13 2.71 1.39 -0.20
C CYS A 13 2.14 2.64 0.46
N ASN A 14 2.94 3.36 1.24
CA ASN A 14 2.57 4.70 1.69
C ASN A 14 3.01 5.72 0.63
N ASN A 15 2.44 6.92 0.69
CA ASN A 15 2.85 8.01 -0.19
C ASN A 15 4.33 8.37 -0.01
N LEU A 16 4.98 8.73 -1.12
CA LEU A 16 6.31 9.32 -1.13
C LEU A 16 6.38 10.55 -0.21
N LYS A 17 7.31 10.51 0.75
CA LYS A 17 7.61 11.63 1.63
C LYS A 17 8.82 12.39 1.10
N VAL A 18 8.66 13.70 0.95
CA VAL A 18 9.74 14.63 0.62
C VAL A 18 10.13 15.35 1.90
N ASN A 19 11.36 15.11 2.38
CA ASN A 19 11.89 15.81 3.53
C ASN A 19 12.89 16.86 3.06
N GLU A 20 12.60 18.12 3.31
CA GLU A 20 13.50 19.23 3.03
C GLU A 20 14.28 19.58 4.30
N LYS A 21 15.61 19.60 4.19
CA LYS A 21 16.50 20.08 5.25
C LYS A 21 17.51 21.03 4.64
N GLU A 22 17.43 22.31 5.03
CA GLU A 22 18.34 23.46 4.77
C GLU A 22 18.99 23.60 3.38
N ASP A 23 19.56 22.55 2.77
CA ASP A 23 20.08 22.51 1.39
C ASP A 23 19.92 21.13 0.68
N LYS A 24 19.16 20.19 1.26
CA LYS A 24 19.00 18.83 0.73
C LYS A 24 17.55 18.36 0.80
N THR A 25 17.04 17.96 -0.35
CA THR A 25 15.75 17.26 -0.47
C THR A 25 16.00 15.75 -0.44
N THR A 26 15.51 15.09 0.60
CA THR A 26 15.56 13.62 0.71
C THR A 26 14.18 13.04 0.52
N LYS A 27 14.02 12.22 -0.53
CA LYS A 27 12.80 11.45 -0.78
C LYS A 27 12.87 10.11 -0.07
N SER A 28 11.78 9.71 0.55
CA SER A 28 11.67 8.42 1.25
C SER A 28 10.29 7.84 1.10
N ILE A 29 10.19 6.52 1.01
CA ILE A 29 8.92 5.81 0.97
C ILE A 29 8.96 4.61 1.89
N THR A 30 7.82 4.27 2.48
CA THR A 30 7.67 3.11 3.34
C THR A 30 6.60 2.21 2.75
N PHE A 31 6.90 0.93 2.65
CA PHE A 31 6.01 -0.05 2.05
C PHE A 31 6.15 -1.39 2.77
N THR A 32 5.17 -2.27 2.61
CA THR A 32 5.17 -3.60 3.19
C THR A 32 5.18 -4.64 2.09
N ILE A 33 6.03 -5.65 2.24
CA ILE A 33 6.04 -6.83 1.37
C ILE A 33 5.57 -8.05 2.13
N ALA A 34 4.91 -8.97 1.43
CA ALA A 34 4.67 -10.33 1.88
C ALA A 34 5.67 -11.26 1.19
N THR A 35 6.36 -12.08 1.97
CA THR A 35 7.27 -13.12 1.51
C THR A 35 6.70 -14.48 1.88
N ASP A 36 6.46 -15.33 0.90
CA ASP A 36 5.89 -16.64 1.15
C ASP A 36 6.96 -17.63 1.62
N ARG A 37 6.68 -18.37 2.69
CA ARG A 37 7.55 -19.47 3.12
C ARG A 37 7.48 -20.62 2.12
N LYS A 38 8.63 -21.23 1.83
CA LYS A 38 8.70 -22.41 0.95
C LYS A 38 8.16 -23.68 1.60
N PHE A 39 8.19 -23.76 2.93
CA PHE A 39 7.65 -24.90 3.67
C PHE A 39 6.19 -24.65 4.06
N GLN A 40 5.40 -25.72 4.06
CA GLN A 40 4.03 -25.72 4.57
C GLN A 40 4.04 -26.08 6.05
N ARG A 41 3.27 -25.36 6.85
CA ARG A 41 3.05 -25.70 8.26
C ARG A 41 1.74 -26.45 8.40
N THR A 42 1.75 -27.49 9.20
CA THR A 42 0.53 -28.19 9.62
C THR A 42 -0.12 -27.44 10.78
N THR A 43 -1.38 -27.05 10.62
CA THR A 43 -2.18 -26.39 11.65
C THR A 43 -3.48 -27.14 11.85
N VAL A 44 -3.98 -27.21 13.08
CA VAL A 44 -5.31 -27.73 13.40
C VAL A 44 -6.27 -26.54 13.38
N ASP A 45 -7.35 -26.64 12.62
CA ASP A 45 -8.37 -25.60 12.58
C ASP A 45 -9.36 -25.69 13.75
N GLU A 46 -10.30 -24.75 13.82
CA GLU A 46 -11.31 -24.65 14.88
C GLU A 46 -12.24 -25.89 14.95
N ASN A 47 -12.29 -26.68 13.87
CA ASN A 47 -13.08 -27.92 13.79
C ASN A 47 -12.24 -29.18 14.08
N GLY A 48 -10.97 -29.03 14.44
CA GLY A 48 -10.07 -30.15 14.73
C GLY A 48 -9.43 -30.78 13.48
N GLU A 49 -9.64 -30.22 12.28
CA GLU A 49 -9.06 -30.74 11.05
C GLU A 49 -7.60 -30.29 10.87
N THR A 50 -6.77 -31.22 10.43
CA THR A 50 -5.36 -30.93 10.13
C THR A 50 -5.21 -30.37 8.72
N LYS A 51 -4.82 -29.09 8.60
CA LYS A 51 -4.61 -28.39 7.32
C LYS A 51 -3.15 -28.00 7.12
N LYS A 52 -2.68 -28.10 5.86
CA LYS A 52 -1.37 -27.59 5.45
C LYS A 52 -1.52 -26.14 4.99
N VAL A 53 -0.92 -25.21 5.70
CA VAL A 53 -1.01 -23.77 5.42
C VAL A 53 0.36 -23.26 4.98
N LYS A 54 0.39 -22.51 3.88
CA LYS A 54 1.55 -21.75 3.44
C LYS A 54 1.47 -20.37 4.11
N GLN A 55 2.36 -20.12 5.06
CA GLN A 55 2.40 -18.83 5.76
C GLN A 55 3.24 -17.82 4.97
N SER A 56 2.83 -16.56 5.02
CA SER A 56 3.60 -15.44 4.51
C SER A 56 4.11 -14.60 5.68
N ASP A 57 5.37 -14.17 5.60
CA ASP A 57 5.94 -13.19 6.52
C ASP A 57 5.84 -11.79 5.92
N PHE A 58 5.40 -10.83 6.72
CA PHE A 58 5.26 -9.44 6.31
C PHE A 58 6.43 -8.63 6.83
N LEU A 59 7.12 -7.91 5.94
CA LEU A 59 8.27 -7.09 6.28
C LEU A 59 8.00 -5.63 5.94
N LEU A 60 8.34 -4.76 6.89
CA LEU A 60 8.38 -3.33 6.67
C LEU A 60 9.64 -2.98 5.89
N CYS A 61 9.49 -2.26 4.79
CA CYS A 61 10.57 -1.80 3.94
C CYS A 61 10.60 -0.28 3.91
N VAL A 62 11.80 0.29 3.83
CA VAL A 62 12.01 1.70 3.56
C VAL A 62 12.99 1.86 2.41
N ALA A 63 12.68 2.75 1.47
CA ALA A 63 13.58 3.13 0.40
C ALA A 63 13.79 4.64 0.40
N TYR A 64 14.94 5.07 -0.13
CA TYR A 64 15.34 6.47 -0.20
C TYR A 64 15.72 6.87 -1.63
N GLY A 65 15.68 8.17 -1.93
CA GLY A 65 16.13 8.74 -3.21
C GLY A 65 15.42 8.12 -4.42
N LYS A 66 16.19 7.75 -5.45
CA LYS A 66 15.68 7.17 -6.72
C LYS A 66 14.90 5.88 -6.52
N THR A 67 15.32 5.03 -5.57
CA THR A 67 14.62 3.78 -5.25
C THR A 67 13.23 4.08 -4.69
N ALA A 68 13.09 5.14 -3.87
CA ALA A 68 11.80 5.57 -3.36
C ALA A 68 10.85 6.05 -4.48
N GLU A 69 11.37 6.86 -5.40
CA GLU A 69 10.61 7.33 -6.58
C GLU A 69 10.16 6.16 -7.48
N THR A 70 11.04 5.17 -7.65
CA THR A 70 10.74 3.97 -8.44
C THR A 70 9.62 3.15 -7.80
N ILE A 71 9.64 2.99 -6.47
CA ILE A 71 8.56 2.31 -5.75
C ILE A 71 7.25 3.09 -5.85
N GLU A 72 7.26 4.41 -5.66
CA GLU A 72 6.05 5.24 -5.81
C GLU A 72 5.43 5.02 -7.19
N LYS A 73 6.25 5.15 -8.26
CA LYS A 73 5.78 5.06 -9.64
C LYS A 73 5.23 3.68 -10.03
N TYR A 74 5.87 2.61 -9.57
CA TYR A 74 5.60 1.25 -10.07
C TYR A 74 4.92 0.31 -9.08
N CYS A 75 4.83 0.70 -7.80
CA CYS A 75 4.22 -0.10 -6.73
C CYS A 75 3.07 0.59 -6.02
N ASN A 76 2.95 1.92 -6.04
CA ASN A 76 1.80 2.63 -5.45
C ASN A 76 0.67 2.78 -6.48
N ILE A 77 0.19 1.65 -7.01
CA ILE A 77 -0.77 1.60 -8.12
C ILE A 77 -2.07 0.99 -7.62
N TYR A 78 -3.18 1.56 -8.07
CA TYR A 78 -4.53 1.14 -7.71
C TYR A 78 -5.33 0.82 -8.98
N ASP A 79 -6.26 -0.13 -8.88
CA ASP A 79 -7.20 -0.42 -9.95
C ASP A 79 -8.31 0.64 -10.04
N GLU A 80 -9.20 0.49 -11.02
CA GLU A 80 -10.35 1.39 -11.24
C GLU A 80 -11.31 1.47 -10.04
N PHE A 81 -11.26 0.51 -9.13
CA PHE A 81 -12.06 0.48 -7.90
C PHE A 81 -11.27 0.98 -6.67
N GLY A 82 -10.08 1.54 -6.88
CA GLY A 82 -9.22 2.02 -5.80
C GLY A 82 -8.56 0.90 -4.98
N ARG A 83 -8.48 -0.33 -5.49
CA ARG A 83 -7.83 -1.46 -4.82
C ARG A 83 -6.36 -1.52 -5.18
N PHE A 84 -5.51 -1.71 -4.16
CA PHE A 84 -4.05 -1.77 -4.33
C PHE A 84 -3.62 -2.96 -5.19
N ILE A 85 -2.82 -2.69 -6.24
CA ILE A 85 -2.29 -3.71 -7.14
C ILE A 85 -0.95 -4.23 -6.60
N SER A 86 -0.97 -5.46 -6.10
CA SER A 86 0.21 -6.15 -5.59
C SER A 86 1.24 -6.44 -6.69
N ARG A 87 2.51 -6.11 -6.44
CA ARG A 87 3.63 -6.28 -7.39
C ARG A 87 4.63 -7.31 -6.88
N PRO A 88 4.96 -8.37 -7.63
CA PRO A 88 6.05 -9.26 -7.28
C PRO A 88 7.40 -8.59 -7.53
N LEU A 89 8.26 -8.62 -6.52
CA LEU A 89 9.56 -7.95 -6.48
C LEU A 89 10.64 -8.91 -5.98
N TYR A 90 11.83 -8.74 -6.52
CA TYR A 90 13.08 -9.17 -5.91
C TYR A 90 13.71 -7.95 -5.25
N ILE A 91 13.99 -8.03 -3.95
CA ILE A 91 14.43 -6.90 -3.14
C ILE A 91 15.73 -7.28 -2.45
N GLU A 92 16.67 -6.35 -2.50
CA GLU A 92 17.93 -6.41 -1.78
C GLU A 92 18.07 -5.20 -0.87
N GLY A 93 18.55 -5.45 0.34
CA GLY A 93 18.79 -4.39 1.29
C GLY A 93 19.45 -4.85 2.58
N THR A 94 19.39 -3.99 3.58
CA THR A 94 19.95 -4.23 4.90
C THR A 94 18.85 -4.24 5.95
N LEU A 95 18.83 -5.27 6.79
CA LEU A 95 17.90 -5.36 7.90
C LEU A 95 18.39 -4.50 9.07
N GLU A 96 17.55 -3.57 9.52
CA GLU A 96 17.82 -2.65 10.62
C GLU A 96 16.73 -2.71 11.68
N THR A 97 17.16 -2.67 12.94
CA THR A 97 16.25 -2.45 14.07
C THR A 97 16.03 -0.96 14.29
N PHE A 98 14.83 -0.57 14.68
CA PHE A 98 14.51 0.80 15.05
C PHE A 98 13.69 0.84 16.33
N THR A 99 13.74 1.98 17.00
CA THR A 99 12.91 2.29 18.17
C THR A 99 12.12 3.54 17.87
N ILE A 100 10.82 3.51 18.16
CA ILE A 100 9.93 4.66 18.09
C ILE A 100 9.27 4.86 19.46
N ASP A 101 9.16 6.11 19.88
CA ASP A 101 8.36 6.47 21.04
C ASP A 101 6.90 6.56 20.59
N LYS A 102 6.08 5.60 21.04
CA LYS A 102 4.66 5.55 20.74
C LYS A 102 3.89 6.18 21.90
N PRO A 103 3.11 7.25 21.67
CA PRO A 103 2.20 7.76 22.69
C PRO A 103 1.09 6.73 22.94
N VAL A 104 0.82 6.47 24.20
CA VAL A 104 -0.25 5.59 24.69
C VAL A 104 -1.06 6.38 25.70
N GLU A 105 -2.37 6.36 25.48
CA GLU A 105 -3.33 6.92 26.42
C GLU A 105 -3.73 5.86 27.42
N VAL A 106 -3.54 6.16 28.69
CA VAL A 106 -4.00 5.34 29.81
C VAL A 106 -5.13 6.12 30.47
N SER A 107 -6.33 5.55 30.44
CA SER A 107 -7.50 6.12 31.09
C SER A 107 -7.94 5.23 32.25
N ASP A 108 -8.12 5.81 33.42
CA ASP A 108 -8.66 5.12 34.59
C ASP A 108 -9.70 5.97 35.32
N ILE A 109 -10.51 5.35 36.18
CA ILE A 109 -11.52 6.04 36.99
C ILE A 109 -11.01 6.08 38.43
N ILE A 110 -10.66 7.28 38.89
CA ILE A 110 -10.26 7.51 40.28
C ILE A 110 -11.39 8.19 41.04
N THR A 111 -11.48 7.93 42.35
CA THR A 111 -12.43 8.65 43.22
C THR A 111 -11.70 9.81 43.88
N VAL A 112 -12.09 11.04 43.56
CA VAL A 112 -11.58 12.25 44.21
C VAL A 112 -12.74 12.88 44.99
N ASN A 113 -12.59 12.98 46.31
CA ASN A 113 -13.62 13.52 47.20
C ASN A 113 -15.01 12.86 47.05
N GLY A 114 -15.05 11.54 46.84
CA GLY A 114 -16.29 10.79 46.65
C GLY A 114 -16.90 10.87 45.24
N VAL A 115 -16.34 11.70 44.35
CA VAL A 115 -16.74 11.79 42.95
C VAL A 115 -15.85 10.88 42.10
N ARG A 116 -16.47 10.02 41.29
CA ARG A 116 -15.74 9.21 40.30
C ARG A 116 -15.38 10.08 39.10
N THR A 117 -14.09 10.30 38.91
CA THR A 117 -13.55 11.11 37.82
C THR A 117 -12.72 10.23 36.89
N ARG A 118 -12.99 10.28 35.59
CA ARG A 118 -12.13 9.66 34.58
C ARG A 118 -10.91 10.55 34.37
N VAL A 119 -9.73 9.99 34.57
CA VAL A 119 -8.45 10.65 34.31
C VAL A 119 -7.79 9.95 33.14
N THR A 120 -7.37 10.73 32.14
CA THR A 120 -6.61 10.25 30.99
C THR A 120 -5.20 10.83 31.06
N LEU A 121 -4.20 9.96 31.02
CA LEU A 121 -2.78 10.31 30.99
C LEU A 121 -2.20 9.83 29.67
N THR A 122 -1.46 10.69 28.99
CA THR A 122 -0.68 10.31 27.80
C THR A 122 0.76 10.06 28.24
N THR A 123 1.24 8.83 28.03
CA THR A 123 2.63 8.44 28.28
C THR A 123 3.25 7.87 27.01
N SER A 124 4.58 7.89 26.90
CA SER A 124 5.29 7.33 25.74
C SER A 124 5.93 6.00 26.10
N ILE A 125 5.65 4.95 25.32
CA ILE A 125 6.34 3.67 25.42
C ILE A 125 7.32 3.50 24.25
N LYS A 126 8.46 2.88 24.51
CA LYS A 126 9.41 2.49 23.45
C LYS A 126 8.89 1.26 22.73
N GLN A 127 8.58 1.41 21.45
CA GLN A 127 8.27 0.29 20.57
C GLN A 127 9.50 -0.03 19.72
N TYR A 128 9.92 -1.30 19.78
CA TYR A 128 11.00 -1.84 18.97
C TYR A 128 10.44 -2.48 17.72
N GLY A 129 11.12 -2.29 16.60
CA GLY A 129 10.73 -2.84 15.31
C GLY A 129 11.93 -3.18 14.46
N CYS A 130 11.65 -3.83 13.33
CA CYS A 130 12.62 -4.18 12.33
C CYS A 130 12.13 -3.71 10.96
N LYS A 131 13.03 -3.14 10.16
CA LYS A 131 12.76 -2.69 8.80
C LYS A 131 13.87 -3.18 7.87
N LEU A 132 13.54 -3.39 6.61
CA LEU A 132 14.51 -3.58 5.55
C LEU A 132 14.76 -2.23 4.87
N VAL A 133 15.97 -1.70 4.99
CA VAL A 133 16.42 -0.56 4.18
C VAL A 133 16.79 -1.09 2.82
N VAL A 134 16.05 -0.69 1.79
CA VAL A 134 16.12 -1.25 0.45
C VAL A 134 17.14 -0.48 -0.37
N ASP A 135 18.13 -1.21 -0.89
CA ASP A 135 19.19 -0.68 -1.75
C ASP A 135 18.80 -0.86 -3.22
N ASN A 136 18.38 -2.07 -3.60
CA ASN A 136 18.05 -2.44 -4.98
C ASN A 136 16.70 -3.17 -5.08
N ILE A 137 16.01 -2.97 -6.20
CA ILE A 137 14.75 -3.67 -6.52
C ILE A 137 14.78 -4.13 -7.97
N ASN A 138 14.19 -5.31 -8.23
CA ASN A 138 13.87 -5.78 -9.56
C ASN A 138 12.41 -6.22 -9.61
N PHE A 139 11.69 -5.74 -10.63
CA PHE A 139 10.30 -6.13 -10.87
C PHE A 139 10.28 -7.50 -11.54
N LEU A 140 9.53 -8.44 -10.97
CA LEU A 140 9.42 -9.81 -11.50
C LEU A 140 8.26 -9.99 -12.49
N SER A 141 7.49 -8.92 -12.73
CA SER A 141 6.41 -8.91 -13.72
C SER A 141 6.35 -7.58 -14.47
N ALA A 142 5.74 -7.61 -15.65
CA ALA A 142 5.53 -6.43 -16.48
C ALA A 142 4.84 -5.29 -15.71
N ASN A 143 5.17 -4.04 -16.02
CA ASN A 143 4.60 -2.88 -15.34
C ASN A 143 3.09 -2.80 -15.61
N PRO A 144 2.25 -2.65 -14.57
CA PRO A 144 0.82 -2.55 -14.78
C PRO A 144 0.50 -1.14 -15.27
N THR A 145 -0.51 -1.03 -16.13
CA THR A 145 -1.04 0.26 -16.57
C THR A 145 -1.75 0.92 -15.39
N ASN A 146 -1.36 2.14 -15.02
CA ASN A 146 -2.01 2.89 -13.95
C ASN A 146 -3.30 3.56 -14.50
N ILE A 147 -4.42 2.81 -14.43
CA ILE A 147 -5.71 3.22 -15.02
C ILE A 147 -6.30 4.44 -14.27
N ALA A 148 -6.03 4.59 -12.97
CA ALA A 148 -6.51 5.74 -12.19
C ALA A 148 -5.89 7.09 -12.59
N SER A 149 -4.84 7.08 -13.42
CA SER A 149 -4.14 8.29 -13.89
C SER A 149 -4.39 8.63 -15.36
N SER A 150 -5.25 7.90 -16.07
CA SER A 150 -5.68 8.33 -17.41
C SER A 150 -6.67 9.49 -17.25
N SER A 151 -6.15 10.71 -17.33
CA SER A 151 -6.94 11.91 -17.55
C SER A 151 -7.95 11.65 -18.65
N SER A 152 -9.23 11.76 -18.34
CA SER A 152 -10.29 11.85 -19.33
C SER A 152 -10.03 13.07 -20.20
N THR A 153 -9.46 12.86 -21.39
CA THR A 153 -9.46 13.86 -22.45
C THR A 153 -10.90 14.00 -22.91
N ALA A 154 -11.54 15.12 -22.58
CA ALA A 154 -12.79 15.51 -23.22
C ALA A 154 -12.49 15.70 -24.71
N ILE A 155 -13.09 14.85 -25.56
CA ILE A 155 -13.18 15.13 -26.99
C ILE A 155 -14.33 16.14 -27.10
N VAL A 156 -14.01 17.38 -27.46
CA VAL A 156 -15.03 18.33 -27.92
C VAL A 156 -15.29 17.98 -29.38
N GLU A 157 -16.37 17.26 -29.64
CA GLU A 157 -16.93 17.19 -31.00
C GLU A 157 -17.57 18.55 -31.29
N GLU A 158 -16.96 19.33 -32.18
CA GLU A 158 -17.66 20.42 -32.85
C GLU A 158 -18.76 19.78 -33.71
N VAL A 159 -20.01 19.90 -33.24
CA VAL A 159 -21.18 19.62 -34.07
C VAL A 159 -21.31 20.79 -35.04
N THR A 160 -20.89 20.58 -36.28
CA THR A 160 -21.30 21.44 -37.40
C THR A 160 -22.71 21.03 -37.82
N GLU A 161 -23.65 21.96 -37.71
CA GLU A 161 -25.01 21.84 -38.25
C GLU A 161 -24.95 21.80 -39.78
N GLU A 162 -25.09 20.61 -40.37
CA GLU A 162 -25.40 20.31 -41.79
C GLU A 162 -25.44 18.77 -41.85
N GLU A 163 -26.50 18.02 -42.18
CA GLU A 163 -27.74 18.27 -42.90
C GLU A 163 -28.88 17.48 -42.22
N ILE A 164 -30.02 18.15 -42.06
CA ILE A 164 -31.33 17.51 -41.96
C ILE A 164 -31.72 17.20 -43.40
N ASP A 165 -31.89 15.93 -43.74
CA ASP A 165 -32.74 15.47 -44.86
C ASP A 165 -33.18 14.04 -44.49
N GLU A 166 -34.41 13.88 -44.01
CA GLU A 166 -35.57 13.44 -44.82
C GLU A 166 -35.35 12.06 -45.47
N GLU A 167 -35.90 11.02 -44.84
CA GLU A 167 -36.71 10.04 -45.56
C GLU A 167 -37.74 9.40 -44.61
N PHE A 168 -39.00 9.80 -44.81
CA PHE A 168 -40.17 9.06 -44.37
C PHE A 168 -40.15 7.68 -45.04
N ASP A 169 -40.26 6.60 -44.27
CA ASP A 169 -40.76 5.33 -44.82
C ASP A 169 -41.94 4.85 -43.97
N GLU A 170 -43.10 4.87 -44.62
CA GLU A 170 -44.37 4.40 -44.10
C GLU A 170 -44.41 2.87 -44.13
N GLY A 171 -44.80 2.29 -43.01
CA GLY A 171 -45.39 0.95 -42.98
C GLY A 171 -44.53 -0.07 -42.27
N ASN A 172 -45.05 -0.57 -41.14
CA ASN A 172 -45.86 -1.78 -41.15
C ASN A 172 -46.21 -2.12 -39.69
N VAL A 173 -47.48 -2.00 -39.31
CA VAL A 173 -47.98 -2.52 -38.04
C VAL A 173 -48.79 -3.79 -38.36
N PRO A 174 -48.37 -4.98 -37.90
CA PRO A 174 -49.26 -6.12 -37.85
C PRO A 174 -49.63 -6.47 -36.40
N TYR A 175 -50.93 -6.30 -36.13
CA TYR A 175 -51.82 -6.92 -35.13
C TYR A 175 -51.38 -7.07 -33.67
#